data_AF-A0A6M7WF56-F1
#
_entry.id   AF-A0A6M7WF56-F1
#
_cell.length_a   1.000
_cell.length_b   1.000
_cell.length_c   1.000
_cell.angle_alpha   90.00
_cell.angle_beta   90.00
_cell.angle_gamma   90.00
#
_symmetry.space_group_name_H-M   'P 1'
#
loop_
_entity.id
_entity.type
_entity.pdbx_description
1 polymer ?
#
loop_
_entity_poly.entity_id
_entity_poly.type
_entity_poly.pdbx_seq_one_letter_code
_entity_poly.pdbx_strand_id
1 'polypeptide(L)' 'MTRFHDTMQCYVRSVAYDFYTGVGTVFMEEDSCTDMSGCIDVFERMDSKVRRIETYAGARQDTTYIKVNCEWIAS' A
#
# COMPACT_ATOMS: atom_id res chain seq x y z
N MET A 1 15.62 -12.78 3.68
CA MET A 1 14.94 -12.22 4.85
C MET A 1 14.28 -10.93 4.44
N THR A 2 12.98 -10.82 4.64
CA THR A 2 12.18 -9.64 4.34
C THR A 2 12.44 -8.58 5.41
N ARG A 3 12.63 -7.32 5.01
CA ARG A 3 12.98 -6.23 5.93
C ARG A 3 11.71 -5.60 6.49
N PHE A 4 11.70 -5.32 7.79
CA PHE A 4 10.64 -4.52 8.39
C PHE A 4 10.70 -3.08 7.86
N HIS A 5 9.58 -2.57 7.36
CA HIS A 5 9.47 -1.23 6.81
C HIS A 5 8.89 -0.28 7.86
N ASP A 6 9.71 0.62 8.40
CA ASP A 6 9.31 1.46 9.55
C ASP A 6 8.08 2.34 9.27
N THR A 7 7.91 2.86 8.05
CA THR A 7 6.71 3.65 7.74
C THR A 7 5.44 2.79 7.67
N MET A 8 5.46 1.68 6.93
CA MET A 8 4.30 0.78 6.78
C MET A 8 4.08 -0.16 7.99
N GLN A 9 5.00 -0.18 8.96
CA GLN A 9 4.94 -1.00 10.17
C GLN A 9 4.75 -2.51 9.90
N CYS A 10 5.28 -3.02 8.79
CA CYS A 10 5.11 -4.41 8.39
C CYS A 10 6.33 -4.97 7.64
N TYR A 11 6.36 -6.28 7.42
CA TYR A 11 7.38 -6.93 6.61
C TYR A 11 6.97 -6.88 5.14
N VAL A 12 7.48 -5.87 4.42
CA VAL A 12 7.18 -5.65 3.00
C VAL A 12 8.12 -6.49 2.12
N ARG A 13 7.54 -7.35 1.27
CA ARG A 13 8.25 -8.15 0.27
C ARG A 13 8.60 -7.32 -0.95
N SER A 14 7.62 -6.60 -1.47
CA SER A 14 7.78 -5.71 -2.61
C SER A 14 6.67 -4.65 -2.65
N VAL A 15 6.97 -3.57 -3.35
CA VAL A 15 5.99 -2.57 -3.78
C VAL A 15 6.02 -2.50 -5.30
N ALA A 16 4.85 -2.35 -5.90
CA ALA A 16 4.69 -2.09 -7.32
C ALA A 16 3.87 -0.80 -7.50
N TYR A 17 4.13 -0.07 -8.58
CA TYR A 17 3.37 1.13 -8.91
C TYR A 17 3.19 1.23 -10.41
N ASP A 18 1.95 1.45 -10.83
CA ASP A 18 1.59 1.77 -12.20
C ASP A 18 1.24 3.26 -12.30
N PHE A 19 2.14 4.05 -12.89
CA PHE A 19 1.95 5.49 -13.10
C PHE A 19 0.85 5.83 -14.11
N TYR A 20 0.51 4.91 -15.02
CA TYR A 20 -0.55 5.14 -15.99
C TYR A 20 -1.92 5.07 -15.32
N THR A 21 -2.13 4.06 -14.46
CA THR A 21 -3.40 3.88 -13.74
C THR A 21 -3.44 4.61 -12.39
N GLY A 22 -2.29 4.97 -11.82
CA GLY A 22 -2.16 5.56 -10.49
C GLY A 22 -2.45 4.55 -9.39
N VAL A 23 -2.08 3.28 -9.60
CA VAL A 23 -2.36 2.16 -8.68
C VAL A 23 -1.05 1.68 -8.06
N GLY A 24 -0.99 1.74 -6.74
CA GLY A 24 0.05 1.12 -5.94
C GLY A 24 -0.36 -0.26 -5.44
N THR A 25 0.61 -1.16 -5.33
CA THR A 25 0.41 -2.48 -4.72
C THR A 25 1.51 -2.77 -3.71
N VAL A 26 1.14 -3.21 -2.51
CA VAL A 26 2.05 -3.65 -1.46
C VAL A 26 1.89 -5.15 -1.26
N PHE A 27 2.98 -5.89 -1.39
CA PHE A 27 3.04 -7.31 -1.06
C PHE A 27 3.77 -7.48 0.27
N MET A 28 3.08 -8.02 1.26
CA MET A 28 3.57 -8.26 2.61
C MET A 28 3.77 -9.76 2.84
N GLU A 29 4.53 -10.10 3.89
CA GLU A 29 4.56 -11.48 4.41
C GLU A 29 3.17 -11.96 4.86
N GLU A 30 3.01 -13.28 4.96
CA GLU A 30 1.79 -13.89 5.50
C GLU A 30 1.52 -13.41 6.94
N ASP A 31 0.24 -13.30 7.30
CA ASP A 31 -0.24 -12.82 8.61
C ASP A 31 0.27 -11.42 9.03
N SER A 32 0.73 -10.61 8.08
CA SER A 32 1.16 -9.23 8.31
C SER A 32 0.03 -8.24 7.99
N CYS A 33 -0.04 -7.16 8.77
CA CYS A 33 -0.92 -6.02 8.53
C CYS A 33 -0.08 -4.78 8.27
N THR A 34 -0.43 -3.98 7.27
CA THR A 34 0.19 -2.67 7.05
C THR A 34 -0.49 -1.59 7.89
N ASP A 35 0.27 -0.59 8.31
CA ASP A 35 -0.31 0.67 8.79
C ASP A 35 -0.91 1.45 7.61
N MET A 36 -2.19 1.82 7.75
CA MET A 36 -2.92 2.55 6.70
C MET A 36 -2.23 3.87 6.35
N SER A 37 -1.91 4.69 7.36
CA SER A 37 -1.34 6.02 7.15
C SER A 37 0.06 5.95 6.55
N GLY A 38 0.88 5.02 7.02
CA GLY A 38 2.22 4.77 6.51
C GLY A 38 2.23 4.25 5.08
N CYS A 39 1.28 3.36 4.74
CA CYS A 39 1.10 2.90 3.38
C CYS A 39 0.76 4.06 2.45
N ILE A 40 -0.23 4.88 2.82
CA ILE A 40 -0.65 6.06 2.05
C ILE A 40 0.52 7.06 1.87
N ASP A 41 1.23 7.40 2.94
CA ASP A 41 2.34 8.37 2.91
C ASP A 41 3.44 7.95 1.93
N VAL A 42 3.79 6.65 1.88
CA VAL A 42 4.81 6.16 0.93
C VAL A 42 4.39 6.39 -0.52
N PHE A 43 3.15 6.08 -0.88
CA PHE A 43 2.69 6.26 -2.27
C PHE A 43 2.45 7.73 -2.61
N GLU A 44 1.93 8.55 -1.69
CA GLU A 44 1.72 9.98 -1.94
C GLU A 44 3.03 10.75 -2.10
N ARG A 45 4.10 10.35 -1.40
CA ARG A 45 5.44 10.92 -1.61
C ARG A 45 6.04 10.55 -2.95
N MET A 46 5.72 9.36 -3.46
CA MET A 46 6.17 8.90 -4.78
C MET A 46 5.39 9.57 -5.92
N ASP A 47 4.07 9.67 -5.78
CA ASP A 47 3.17 10.31 -6.73
C ASP A 47 1.96 10.91 -6.00
N SER A 48 1.87 12.24 -5.99
CA SER A 48 0.74 12.96 -5.37
C SER A 48 -0.61 12.69 -6.05
N LYS A 49 -0.59 12.08 -7.24
CA LYS A 49 -1.77 11.69 -8.02
C LYS A 49 -2.16 10.22 -7.85
N VAL A 50 -1.52 9.46 -6.95
CA VAL A 50 -1.95 8.10 -6.63
C VAL A 50 -3.45 8.06 -6.32
N ARG A 51 -4.13 7.06 -6.87
CA ARG A 51 -5.60 6.95 -6.85
C ARG A 51 -6.07 5.77 -6.01
N ARG A 52 -5.27 4.71 -5.95
CA ARG A 52 -5.62 3.45 -5.29
C ARG A 52 -4.36 2.77 -4.79
N ILE A 53 -4.45 2.13 -3.64
CA ILE A 53 -3.41 1.27 -3.09
C ILE A 53 -4.06 -0.06 -2.71
N GLU A 54 -3.46 -1.15 -3.16
CA GLU A 54 -3.90 -2.51 -2.84
C GLU A 54 -2.87 -3.19 -1.97
N THR A 55 -3.30 -3.84 -0.90
CA THR A 55 -2.42 -4.58 0.00
C THR A 55 -2.69 -6.07 -0.14
N TYR A 56 -1.62 -6.87 -0.12
CA TYR A 56 -1.67 -8.31 -0.17
C TYR A 56 -0.83 -8.90 0.95
N ALA A 57 -1.42 -9.76 1.77
CA ALA A 57 -0.73 -10.59 2.75
C ALA A 57 -0.53 -11.99 2.15
N GLY A 58 0.70 -12.33 1.77
CA GLY A 58 0.96 -13.52 0.97
C GLY A 58 0.23 -13.47 -0.38
N ALA A 59 -0.61 -14.47 -0.65
CA ALA A 59 -1.42 -14.54 -1.87
C ALA A 59 -2.83 -13.92 -1.74
N ARG A 60 -3.19 -13.43 -0.56
CA ARG A 60 -4.54 -12.94 -0.25
C ARG A 60 -4.56 -11.42 -0.29
N GLN A 61 -5.55 -10.86 -1.01
CA GLN A 61 -5.85 -9.43 -0.92
C GLN A 61 -6.36 -9.12 0.49
N ASP A 62 -5.73 -8.13 1.11
CA ASP A 62 -5.99 -7.73 2.48
C ASP A 62 -6.94 -6.52 2.51
N THR A 63 -6.46 -5.35 2.10
CA THR A 63 -7.19 -4.08 2.15
C THR A 63 -6.99 -3.31 0.85
N THR A 64 -8.02 -2.57 0.42
CA THR A 64 -7.87 -1.61 -0.68
C THR A 64 -8.15 -0.20 -0.20
N TYR A 65 -7.19 0.70 -0.36
CA TYR A 65 -7.36 2.13 -0.13
C TYR A 65 -7.67 2.83 -1.45
N ILE A 66 -8.73 3.64 -1.48
CA ILE A 66 -9.15 4.39 -2.67
C ILE A 66 -9.23 5.87 -2.31
N LYS A 67 -8.67 6.72 -3.17
CA LYS A 67 -8.72 8.17 -3.01
C LYS A 67 -9.97 8.74 -3.71
N VAL A 68 -10.90 9.30 -2.95
CA VAL A 68 -12.15 9.90 -3.42
C VAL A 68 -12.24 11.33 -2.86
N ASN A 69 -12.38 12.33 -3.73
CA ASN A 69 -12.44 13.75 -3.32
C ASN A 69 -11.31 14.19 -2.37
N CYS A 70 -10.09 13.70 -2.60
CA CYS A 70 -8.89 13.92 -1.77
C CYS A 70 -8.90 13.24 -0.40
N GLU A 71 -9.88 12.39 -0.10
CA GLU A 71 -9.92 11.56 1.11
C GLU A 71 -9.66 10.09 0.78
N TRP A 72 -9.04 9.38 1.72
CA TRP A 72 -8.77 7.95 1.60
C TRP A 72 -9.85 7.14 2.30
N ILE A 73 -10.45 6.21 1.57
CA ILE A 73 -11.39 5.22 2.11
C ILE A 73 -10.78 3.82 2.03
N ALA A 74 -11.00 3.02 3.07
CA ALA A 74 -10.68 1.59 3.05
C ALA A 74 -11.91 0.81 2.58
N SER A 75 -11.71 -0.15 1.68
CA SER A 75 -12.71 -1.07 1.14
C SER A 75 -12.27 -2.52 1.26
#